data_AF-A0A518H6T7-F1
#
_entry.id   AF-A0A518H6T7-F1
#
_cell.length_a   1.000
_cell.length_b   1.000
_cell.length_c   1.000
_cell.angle_alpha   90.00
_cell.angle_beta   90.00
_cell.angle_gamma   90.00
#
_symmetry.space_group_name_H-M   'P 1'
#
loop_
_entity.id
_entity.type
_entity.pdbx_description
1 polymer ?
#
loop_
_entity_poly.entity_id
_entity_poly.type
_entity_poly.pdbx_seq_one_letter_code
_entity_poly.pdbx_strand_id
1 'polypeptide(L)'
;MFERPGSRNGRSVSKTDTRERARRRRVNLDMELLEHRRLLATRIWDGGGGDALWTTAANWVDDTAPVENDELVFPTGAAQLTNTNDFAGNTNFASITINASGYSLGGNEIDLDGSITTTYTAGTSTIDAFINLQSTQTFDVATGGELIADDSIFGGGVSI
;
A
#
# COMPACT_ATOMS: atom_id res chain seq x y z
N MET A 1 4.92 -18.69 -96.98
CA MET A 1 3.70 -18.21 -96.30
C MET A 1 4.02 -18.22 -94.80
N PHE A 2 4.74 -17.19 -94.31
CA PHE A 2 4.24 -16.09 -93.44
C PHE A 2 3.50 -16.67 -92.20
N GLU A 3 3.94 -16.51 -90.93
CA GLU A 3 4.70 -15.43 -90.28
C GLU A 3 5.52 -15.93 -89.03
N ARG A 4 6.63 -15.24 -88.73
CA ARG A 4 7.20 -15.03 -87.37
C ARG A 4 6.70 -13.65 -86.89
N PRO A 5 6.73 -13.19 -85.61
CA PRO A 5 7.74 -13.48 -84.57
C PRO A 5 7.25 -13.33 -83.09
N GLY A 6 8.16 -13.39 -82.11
CA GLY A 6 7.91 -12.79 -80.80
C GLY A 6 8.77 -13.31 -79.65
N SER A 7 10.02 -12.86 -79.58
CA SER A 7 10.98 -13.11 -78.48
C SER A 7 10.90 -12.00 -77.43
N ARG A 8 11.13 -12.35 -76.15
CA ARG A 8 11.73 -11.52 -75.06
C ARG A 8 11.81 -12.39 -73.80
N ASN A 9 12.92 -13.08 -73.51
CA ASN A 9 14.21 -12.62 -72.95
C ASN A 9 14.10 -11.88 -71.62
N GLY A 10 14.71 -12.46 -70.57
CA GLY A 10 14.83 -11.86 -69.24
C GLY A 10 15.65 -12.70 -68.27
N ARG A 11 16.98 -12.68 -68.45
CA ARG A 11 18.08 -12.76 -67.45
C ARG A 11 17.69 -13.13 -66.01
N SER A 12 18.17 -14.24 -65.45
CA SER A 12 19.53 -14.51 -64.92
C SER A 12 19.86 -13.91 -63.54
N VAL A 13 20.50 -14.78 -62.75
CA VAL A 13 21.44 -14.58 -61.63
C VAL A 13 20.88 -14.87 -60.24
N SER A 14 21.72 -15.62 -59.55
CA SER A 14 21.53 -16.43 -58.37
C SER A 14 22.27 -15.87 -57.14
N LYS A 15 21.91 -16.42 -55.98
CA LYS A 15 22.71 -16.61 -54.76
C LYS A 15 23.06 -15.35 -53.94
N THR A 16 22.50 -15.30 -52.74
CA THR A 16 23.15 -15.00 -51.44
C THR A 16 22.04 -15.09 -50.39
N ASP A 17 22.09 -16.06 -49.49
CA ASP A 17 22.82 -16.02 -48.22
C ASP A 17 21.89 -15.57 -47.09
N THR A 18 22.00 -16.30 -45.99
CA THR A 18 21.61 -15.93 -44.62
C THR A 18 20.20 -15.40 -44.39
N ARG A 19 19.37 -16.25 -43.78
CA ARG A 19 18.54 -15.89 -42.63
C ARG A 19 18.13 -17.18 -41.93
N GLU A 20 19.10 -17.68 -41.17
CA GLU A 20 18.91 -17.96 -39.75
C GLU A 20 17.45 -18.26 -39.38
N ARG A 21 17.18 -19.56 -39.16
CA ARG A 21 16.00 -20.04 -38.46
C ARG A 21 16.06 -19.58 -37.00
N ALA A 22 16.02 -18.27 -36.77
CA ALA A 22 15.55 -17.71 -35.53
C ALA A 22 14.06 -18.03 -35.48
N ARG A 23 13.74 -19.22 -34.97
CA ARG A 23 12.49 -19.42 -34.24
C ARG A 23 12.46 -18.24 -33.28
N ARG A 24 11.69 -17.22 -33.63
CA ARG A 24 11.25 -16.20 -32.71
C ARG A 24 10.67 -17.00 -31.56
N ARG A 25 11.46 -17.16 -30.48
CA ARG A 25 10.88 -17.21 -29.16
C ARG A 25 9.96 -16.00 -29.19
N ARG A 26 8.65 -16.23 -29.27
CA ARG A 26 7.74 -15.28 -28.68
C ARG A 26 8.28 -15.21 -27.25
N VAL A 27 9.10 -14.19 -26.98
CA VAL A 27 9.22 -13.72 -25.62
C VAL A 27 7.77 -13.51 -25.27
N ASN A 28 7.23 -14.36 -24.40
CA ASN A 28 5.99 -14.02 -23.74
C ASN A 28 6.33 -12.75 -22.97
N LEU A 29 6.20 -11.62 -23.68
CA LEU A 29 5.78 -10.34 -23.17
C LEU A 29 4.25 -10.39 -22.99
N ASP A 30 3.70 -11.58 -22.69
CA ASP A 30 2.62 -11.61 -21.72
C ASP A 30 3.31 -11.08 -20.48
N MET A 31 3.05 -9.83 -20.09
CA MET A 31 2.08 -9.69 -19.02
C MET A 31 2.36 -10.77 -17.96
N GLU A 32 3.58 -10.74 -17.37
CA GLU A 32 3.67 -10.75 -15.92
C GLU A 32 2.77 -9.60 -15.49
N LEU A 33 1.47 -9.90 -15.50
CA LEU A 33 0.39 -9.04 -15.12
C LEU A 33 0.67 -8.90 -13.66
N LEU A 34 1.48 -7.86 -13.37
CA LEU A 34 2.03 -7.46 -12.09
C LEU A 34 1.18 -8.14 -11.06
N GLU A 35 1.63 -9.32 -10.60
CA GLU A 35 0.85 -10.05 -9.60
C GLU A 35 0.61 -8.98 -8.57
N HIS A 36 -0.65 -8.64 -8.33
CA HIS A 36 -1.02 -7.58 -7.42
C HIS A 36 -0.73 -8.16 -6.04
N ARG A 37 0.57 -8.28 -5.72
CA ARG A 37 1.04 -8.27 -4.37
C ARG A 37 0.53 -6.93 -3.91
N ARG A 38 -0.65 -6.92 -3.28
CA ARG A 38 -0.96 -5.91 -2.27
C ARG A 38 0.12 -6.13 -1.23
N LEU A 39 1.28 -5.53 -1.50
CA LEU A 39 2.35 -5.43 -0.55
C LEU A 39 1.79 -4.50 0.52
N LEU A 40 1.93 -4.92 1.77
CA LEU A 40 1.71 -4.05 2.92
C LEU A 40 2.50 -2.77 2.64
N ALA A 41 1.81 -1.64 2.48
CA ALA A 41 2.46 -0.35 2.30
C ALA A 41 2.44 0.40 3.63
N THR A 42 3.53 1.10 3.92
CA THR A 42 3.55 2.04 5.03
C THR A 42 2.92 3.36 4.59
N ARG A 43 1.90 3.79 5.32
CA ARG A 43 1.14 5.01 5.07
C ARG A 43 1.41 5.98 6.19
N ILE A 44 1.92 7.15 5.84
CA ILE A 44 2.35 8.15 6.81
C ILE A 44 1.32 9.28 6.80
N TRP A 45 0.68 9.50 7.94
CA TRP A 45 -0.27 10.58 8.12
C TRP A 45 0.46 11.93 8.13
N ASP A 46 0.04 12.87 7.29
CA ASP A 46 0.51 14.26 7.33
C ASP A 46 -0.59 15.25 7.68
N GLY A 47 -1.87 14.85 7.53
CA GLY A 47 -3.03 15.70 7.76
C GLY A 47 -3.08 16.92 6.83
N GLY A 48 -2.52 16.81 5.62
CA GLY A 48 -2.42 17.91 4.65
C GLY A 48 -3.72 18.31 3.95
N GLY A 49 -4.78 17.50 4.07
CA GLY A 49 -6.07 17.71 3.43
C GLY A 49 -6.96 18.74 4.13
N GLY A 50 -8.12 18.99 3.52
CA GLY A 50 -9.13 19.91 4.05
C GLY A 50 -10.01 19.33 5.18
N ASP A 51 -9.78 18.08 5.53
CA ASP A 51 -10.48 17.32 6.57
C ASP A 51 -9.47 16.43 7.32
N ALA A 52 -9.95 15.66 8.30
CA ALA A 52 -9.12 14.76 9.12
C ALA A 52 -9.48 13.28 8.92
N LEU A 53 -9.95 12.90 7.72
CA LEU A 53 -10.46 11.56 7.43
C LEU A 53 -9.35 10.64 6.89
N TRP A 54 -9.33 9.39 7.34
CA TRP A 54 -8.32 8.41 6.91
C TRP A 54 -8.50 7.99 5.44
N THR A 55 -9.70 8.03 4.88
CA THR A 55 -9.92 7.72 3.44
C THR A 55 -9.53 8.88 2.50
N THR A 56 -9.35 10.10 3.02
CA THR A 56 -8.94 11.26 2.21
C THR A 56 -7.46 11.19 1.89
N ALA A 57 -7.14 11.00 0.61
CA ALA A 57 -5.77 10.77 0.15
C ALA A 57 -4.80 11.92 0.50
N ALA A 58 -5.27 13.17 0.47
CA ALA A 58 -4.48 14.36 0.78
C ALA A 58 -4.06 14.48 2.27
N ASN A 59 -4.54 13.61 3.15
CA ASN A 59 -4.11 13.55 4.56
C ASN A 59 -2.93 12.58 4.79
N TRP A 60 -2.45 11.96 3.73
CA TRP A 60 -1.35 11.02 3.77
C TRP A 60 -0.25 11.50 2.83
N VAL A 61 1.00 11.24 3.23
CA VAL A 61 2.17 11.51 2.41
C VAL A 61 2.00 10.88 1.03
N ASP A 62 2.46 11.60 0.00
CA ASP A 62 2.30 11.28 -1.42
C ASP A 62 0.84 11.28 -1.91
N ASP A 63 -0.06 11.97 -1.19
CA ASP A 63 -1.49 12.09 -1.50
C ASP A 63 -2.14 10.73 -1.78
N THR A 64 -1.81 9.72 -0.97
CA THR A 64 -2.29 8.34 -1.16
C THR A 64 -2.83 7.75 0.14
N ALA A 65 -4.15 7.59 0.20
CA ALA A 65 -4.83 6.97 1.33
C ALA A 65 -4.43 5.48 1.51
N PRO A 66 -4.47 4.98 2.76
CA PRO A 66 -4.28 3.57 3.05
C PRO A 66 -5.34 2.69 2.40
N VAL A 67 -5.00 1.43 2.24
CA VAL A 67 -5.95 0.35 1.94
C VAL A 67 -5.86 -0.72 3.01
N GLU A 68 -6.74 -1.72 2.94
CA GLU A 68 -6.69 -2.88 3.83
C GLU A 68 -5.29 -3.50 3.91
N ASN A 69 -4.90 -3.87 5.13
CA ASN A 69 -3.60 -4.43 5.50
C ASN A 69 -2.41 -3.47 5.36
N ASP A 70 -2.59 -2.18 5.09
CA ASP A 70 -1.47 -1.23 5.18
C ASP A 70 -1.02 -1.02 6.64
N GLU A 71 0.23 -0.59 6.81
CA GLU A 71 0.79 -0.13 8.08
C GLU A 71 0.56 1.37 8.22
N LEU A 72 0.03 1.82 9.35
CA LEU A 72 -0.27 3.24 9.57
C LEU A 72 0.77 3.87 10.49
N VAL A 73 1.34 5.00 10.07
CA VAL A 73 2.31 5.77 10.85
C VAL A 73 1.77 7.17 11.08
N PHE A 74 1.70 7.56 12.34
CA PHE A 74 1.32 8.87 12.83
C PHE A 74 2.58 9.60 13.32
N PRO A 75 3.25 10.38 12.45
CA PRO A 75 4.60 10.87 12.68
C PRO A 75 4.66 12.09 13.61
N THR A 76 5.85 12.62 13.85
CA THR A 76 5.97 13.98 14.40
C THR A 76 5.67 15.01 13.31
N GLY A 77 5.05 16.14 13.68
CA GLY A 77 4.88 17.29 12.79
C GLY A 77 3.71 17.22 11.81
N ALA A 78 2.83 16.23 11.90
CA ALA A 78 1.57 16.22 11.14
C ALA A 78 0.71 17.44 11.51
N ALA A 79 -0.03 17.97 10.52
CA ALA A 79 -0.83 19.18 10.69
C ALA A 79 -2.08 18.92 11.56
N GLN A 80 -2.58 17.69 11.57
CA GLN A 80 -3.81 17.31 12.27
C GLN A 80 -3.55 16.10 13.18
N LEU A 81 -3.54 16.32 14.50
CA LEU A 81 -3.31 15.25 15.48
C LEU A 81 -4.60 14.58 15.96
N THR A 82 -5.73 15.25 15.82
CA THR A 82 -7.06 14.65 15.98
C THR A 82 -7.56 14.25 14.61
N ASN A 83 -7.81 12.96 14.40
CA ASN A 83 -8.23 12.43 13.12
C ASN A 83 -9.25 11.29 13.30
N THR A 84 -9.91 10.92 12.20
CA THR A 84 -11.04 10.00 12.23
C THR A 84 -10.86 8.90 11.21
N ASN A 85 -10.80 7.66 11.69
CA ASN A 85 -10.97 6.46 10.87
C ASN A 85 -12.40 6.39 10.36
N ASP A 86 -12.58 6.61 9.06
CA ASP A 86 -13.86 6.53 8.36
C ASP A 86 -13.96 5.33 7.41
N PHE A 87 -13.00 4.41 7.47
CA PHE A 87 -13.11 3.12 6.78
C PHE A 87 -14.31 2.32 7.31
N ALA A 88 -14.85 1.43 6.48
CA ALA A 88 -15.90 0.52 6.93
C ALA A 88 -15.42 -0.30 8.13
N GLY A 89 -16.30 -0.58 9.09
CA GLY A 89 -15.96 -1.44 10.23
C GLY A 89 -15.42 -2.81 9.76
N ASN A 90 -14.51 -3.38 10.54
CA ASN A 90 -13.71 -4.57 10.21
C ASN A 90 -12.70 -4.37 9.07
N THR A 91 -12.32 -3.11 8.76
CA THR A 91 -11.16 -2.88 7.90
C THR A 91 -9.90 -3.20 8.69
N ASN A 92 -9.13 -4.17 8.18
CA ASN A 92 -7.90 -4.62 8.81
C ASN A 92 -6.73 -3.69 8.48
N PHE A 93 -5.92 -3.36 9.48
CA PHE A 93 -4.62 -2.72 9.32
C PHE A 93 -3.52 -3.61 9.88
N ALA A 94 -2.35 -3.60 9.24
CA ALA A 94 -1.25 -4.47 9.64
C ALA A 94 -0.58 -4.00 10.93
N SER A 95 -0.45 -2.70 11.15
CA SER A 95 0.10 -2.14 12.39
C SER A 95 -0.25 -0.66 12.53
N ILE A 96 -0.11 -0.13 13.75
CA ILE A 96 -0.22 1.30 14.04
C ILE A 96 1.02 1.75 14.80
N THR A 97 1.73 2.73 14.25
CA THR A 97 2.88 3.38 14.89
C THR A 97 2.56 4.84 15.18
N ILE A 98 2.75 5.29 16.41
CA ILE A 98 2.54 6.68 16.84
C ILE A 98 3.87 7.27 17.31
N ASN A 99 4.44 8.20 16.55
CA ASN A 99 5.77 8.76 16.84
C ASN A 99 5.73 10.06 17.65
N ALA A 100 4.56 10.65 17.88
CA ALA A 100 4.39 11.85 18.70
C ALA A 100 3.28 11.68 19.74
N SER A 101 3.40 12.37 20.87
CA SER A 101 2.30 12.51 21.82
C SER A 101 1.26 13.51 21.31
N GLY A 102 0.03 13.40 21.79
CA GLY A 102 -1.06 14.34 21.51
C GLY A 102 -1.97 13.92 20.35
N TYR A 103 -1.78 12.72 19.81
CA TYR A 103 -2.72 12.14 18.85
C TYR A 103 -4.02 11.71 19.55
N SER A 104 -5.15 11.94 18.89
CA SER A 104 -6.45 11.35 19.21
C SER A 104 -6.98 10.71 17.93
N LEU A 105 -6.96 9.38 17.91
CA LEU A 105 -7.35 8.55 16.76
C LEU A 105 -8.75 8.00 17.04
N GLY A 106 -9.79 8.63 16.50
CA GLY A 106 -11.18 8.21 16.73
C GLY A 106 -11.83 7.56 15.53
N GLY A 107 -13.11 7.19 15.67
CA GLY A 107 -13.96 6.81 14.55
C GLY A 107 -14.41 5.35 14.58
N ASN A 108 -14.45 4.73 13.40
CA ASN A 108 -14.93 3.36 13.23
C ASN A 108 -13.96 2.33 13.83
N GLU A 109 -14.49 1.14 14.10
CA GLU A 109 -13.72 -0.03 14.59
C GLU A 109 -12.52 -0.36 13.70
N ILE A 110 -11.42 -0.73 14.35
CA ILE A 110 -10.16 -1.14 13.74
C ILE A 110 -9.95 -2.64 13.99
N ASP A 111 -9.90 -3.42 12.91
CA ASP A 111 -9.32 -4.76 12.98
C ASP A 111 -7.79 -4.61 12.89
N LEU A 112 -7.06 -5.26 13.80
CA LEU A 112 -5.60 -5.14 13.88
C LEU A 112 -4.90 -6.50 13.86
N ASP A 113 -4.12 -6.72 12.81
CA ASP A 113 -3.31 -7.93 12.59
C ASP A 113 -1.92 -7.90 13.23
N GLY A 114 -1.41 -6.72 13.59
CA GLY A 114 -0.09 -6.56 14.21
C GLY A 114 -0.06 -5.63 15.42
N SER A 115 1.12 -5.08 15.69
CA SER A 115 1.39 -4.31 16.90
C SER A 115 0.87 -2.88 16.88
N ILE A 116 0.66 -2.34 18.09
CA ILE A 116 0.63 -0.89 18.33
C ILE A 116 1.94 -0.50 18.97
N THR A 117 2.63 0.48 18.38
CA THR A 117 3.93 0.96 18.86
C THR A 117 3.90 2.47 19.06
N THR A 118 4.36 2.94 20.21
CA THR A 118 4.58 4.37 20.44
C THR A 118 6.05 4.67 20.70
N THR A 119 6.57 5.76 20.11
CA THR A 119 8.00 6.12 20.25
C THR A 119 8.24 7.43 20.99
N TYR A 120 7.18 8.12 21.43
CA TYR A 120 7.30 9.35 22.20
C TYR A 120 7.56 9.04 23.68
N THR A 121 8.51 9.75 24.29
CA THR A 121 8.99 9.45 25.66
C THR A 121 8.32 10.33 26.74
N ALA A 122 7.32 11.13 26.37
CA ALA A 122 6.56 11.98 27.26
C ALA A 122 5.20 12.33 26.63
N GLY A 123 4.20 12.62 27.46
CA GLY A 123 2.86 12.96 27.02
C GLY A 123 2.01 11.73 26.68
N THR A 124 0.79 11.99 26.22
CA THR A 124 -0.26 10.99 26.04
C THR A 124 -0.80 11.06 24.62
N SER A 125 -1.08 9.91 24.03
CA SER A 125 -1.95 9.80 22.84
C SER A 125 -3.08 8.83 23.14
N THR A 126 -4.20 9.02 22.47
CA THR A 126 -5.43 8.26 22.69
C THR A 126 -5.90 7.60 21.41
N ILE A 127 -6.37 6.36 21.52
CA ILE A 127 -7.18 5.69 20.50
C ILE A 127 -8.61 5.61 21.04
N ASP A 128 -9.48 6.39 20.40
CA ASP A 128 -10.91 6.57 20.71
C ASP A 128 -11.76 5.74 19.72
N ALA A 129 -11.39 4.48 19.54
CA ALA A 129 -12.05 3.54 18.63
C ALA A 129 -11.98 2.12 19.19
N PHE A 130 -12.97 1.29 18.87
CA PHE A 130 -12.92 -0.14 19.15
C PHE A 130 -11.73 -0.78 18.43
N ILE A 131 -10.95 -1.59 19.15
CA ILE A 131 -9.84 -2.34 18.59
C ILE A 131 -10.15 -3.84 18.71
N ASN A 132 -10.25 -4.50 17.57
CA ASN A 132 -10.47 -5.94 17.47
C ASN A 132 -9.17 -6.63 17.02
N LEU A 133 -8.48 -7.23 17.99
CA LEU A 133 -7.20 -7.90 17.77
C LEU A 133 -7.44 -9.24 17.06
N GLN A 134 -6.98 -9.34 15.81
CA GLN A 134 -7.14 -10.54 14.99
C GLN A 134 -6.17 -11.66 15.39
N SER A 135 -5.11 -11.31 16.12
CA SER A 135 -4.13 -12.25 16.67
C SER A 135 -3.57 -11.74 18.00
N THR A 136 -2.65 -12.49 18.63
CA THR A 136 -1.93 -11.98 19.81
C THR A 136 -1.03 -10.84 19.38
N GLN A 137 -1.24 -9.65 19.96
CA GLN A 137 -0.48 -8.47 19.62
C GLN A 137 0.48 -8.06 20.73
N THR A 138 1.55 -7.35 20.33
CA THR A 138 2.46 -6.66 21.23
C THR A 138 2.12 -5.17 21.24
N PHE A 139 2.00 -4.60 22.44
CA PHE A 139 1.80 -3.17 22.64
C PHE A 139 3.11 -2.63 23.22
N ASP A 140 3.88 -1.93 22.40
CA ASP A 140 5.17 -1.35 22.82
C ASP A 140 4.98 0.15 23.05
N VAL A 141 4.99 0.56 24.32
CA VAL A 141 4.88 1.96 24.73
C VAL A 141 6.23 2.44 25.22
N ALA A 142 6.81 3.42 24.52
CA ALA A 142 8.09 4.00 24.90
C ALA A 142 8.07 4.51 26.35
N THR A 143 9.17 4.26 27.08
CA THR A 143 9.29 4.66 28.49
C THR A 143 9.05 6.16 28.67
N GLY A 144 8.10 6.49 29.56
CA GLY A 144 7.71 7.87 29.87
C GLY A 144 6.57 8.42 29.01
N GLY A 145 6.24 7.76 27.90
CA GLY A 145 5.02 8.01 27.14
C GLY A 145 3.82 7.24 27.71
N GLU A 146 2.62 7.69 27.39
CA GLU A 146 1.37 7.04 27.73
C GLU A 146 0.54 6.83 26.45
N LEU A 147 -0.02 5.62 26.30
CA LEU A 147 -1.04 5.32 25.29
C LEU A 147 -2.32 4.94 26.02
N ILE A 148 -3.42 5.63 25.72
CA ILE A 148 -4.75 5.33 26.24
C ILE A 148 -5.58 4.72 25.11
N ALA A 149 -6.25 3.61 25.38
CA ALA A 149 -7.35 3.12 24.56
C ALA A 149 -8.64 3.39 25.35
N ASP A 150 -9.36 4.46 24.97
CA ASP A 150 -10.51 4.97 25.74
C ASP A 150 -11.79 4.16 25.47
N ASP A 151 -11.81 3.42 24.37
CA ASP A 151 -12.83 2.40 24.11
C ASP A 151 -12.30 0.98 24.36
N SER A 152 -13.18 0.00 24.22
CA SER A 152 -12.89 -1.38 24.57
C SER A 152 -11.94 -2.04 23.56
N ILE A 153 -10.94 -2.74 24.08
CA ILE A 153 -10.09 -3.67 23.31
C ILE A 153 -10.68 -5.08 23.45
N PHE A 154 -10.97 -5.74 22.33
CA PHE A 154 -11.48 -7.12 22.28
C PHE A 154 -10.62 -7.98 21.35
N GLY A 155 -10.73 -9.31 21.44
CA GLY A 155 -10.05 -10.26 20.54
C GLY A 155 -8.88 -11.00 21.15
N GLY A 156 -7.78 -11.15 20.40
CA GLY A 156 -6.54 -11.83 20.81
C GLY A 156 -5.93 -11.32 22.12
N GLY A 157 -4.91 -12.04 22.61
CA GLY A 157 -4.20 -11.63 23.83
C GLY A 157 -3.37 -10.36 23.60
N VAL A 158 -3.23 -9.53 24.63
CA VAL A 158 -2.28 -8.41 24.66
C VAL A 158 -1.03 -8.86 25.42
N SER A 159 0.14 -8.77 24.78
CA SER A 159 1.42 -8.79 25.48
C SER A 159 1.91 -7.35 25.63
N ILE A 160 2.15 -6.95 26.87
CA ILE A 160 2.87 -5.71 27.22
C ILE A 160 4.34 -6.00 27.51
#